data_AF-A0A968VY30-F1
#
_entry.id   AF-A0A968VY30-F1
#
_cell.length_a   1.000
_cell.length_b   1.000
_cell.length_c   1.000
_cell.angle_alpha   90.00
_cell.angle_beta   90.00
_cell.angle_gamma   90.00
#
_symmetry.space_group_name_H-M   'P 1'
#
loop_
_entity.id
_entity.type
_entity.pdbx_description
1 polymer ?
#
loop_
_entity_poly.entity_id
_entity_poly.type
_entity_poly.pdbx_seq_one_letter_code
_entity_poly.pdbx_strand_id
1 'polypeptide(L)'
;MALEAAAENYHGAPGDADTNLFKPYGEFNIYRVTSGENAGQFVFPGKLPQGFPDINSKTYGNYNWSANQHVALSFSKQKETVAIFKSKHKANNATLTWESLQFQKLFESYLCADCFTTVDEDMLNEGLASQARLLIVPAFTVKDENYAYYIDSIFPLGANVKANLDHFLASGGHIYAEGNAAYFLQKLGYFATGTVSYSSMQAPDNEYFNLTQAPAGSMLAFASLQNAQKLYGSFVPLVTQANVSAIASETSSNNPVIFHHRLPTHMPAK
;
A
#
# COMPACT_ATOMS: atom_id res chain seq x y z
N MET A 1 16.18 -7.99 -9.67
CA MET A 1 14.77 -7.57 -9.45
C MET A 1 14.33 -6.59 -10.54
N ALA A 2 13.06 -6.59 -10.96
CA ALA A 2 12.54 -5.56 -11.88
C ALA A 2 12.59 -4.17 -11.21
N LEU A 3 12.52 -4.15 -9.87
CA LEU A 3 12.82 -2.98 -9.04
C LEU A 3 14.31 -2.60 -8.98
N GLU A 4 15.25 -3.56 -9.07
CA GLU A 4 16.69 -3.25 -9.20
C GLU A 4 17.00 -2.67 -10.58
N ALA A 5 16.34 -3.16 -11.63
CA ALA A 5 16.44 -2.62 -12.99
C ALA A 5 15.72 -1.26 -13.16
N ALA A 6 14.93 -0.82 -12.16
CA ALA A 6 14.29 0.49 -12.14
C ALA A 6 15.22 1.63 -11.66
N ALA A 7 16.48 1.32 -11.32
CA ALA A 7 17.50 2.29 -10.94
C ALA A 7 17.79 3.33 -12.05
N GLU A 8 17.53 2.96 -13.29
CA GLU A 8 17.48 3.81 -14.45
C GLU A 8 16.08 3.58 -15.01
N ASN A 9 15.21 4.59 -15.06
CA ASN A 9 13.83 4.49 -15.57
C ASN A 9 13.74 3.36 -16.60
N TYR A 10 13.07 2.26 -16.26
CA TYR A 10 13.15 1.07 -17.11
C TYR A 10 12.43 1.39 -18.42
N HIS A 11 13.22 1.79 -19.41
CA HIS A 11 12.85 1.99 -20.78
C HIS A 11 13.63 0.88 -21.50
N GLY A 12 12.96 -0.23 -21.82
CA GLY A 12 13.62 -1.38 -22.44
C GLY A 12 14.56 -1.00 -23.59
N ALA A 13 15.62 -1.78 -23.79
CA ALA A 13 16.58 -1.53 -24.86
C ALA A 13 15.86 -1.55 -26.24
N PRO A 14 16.06 -0.54 -27.11
CA PRO A 14 15.35 -0.41 -28.38
C PRO A 14 15.48 -1.60 -29.35
N GLY A 15 16.44 -2.50 -29.13
CA GLY A 15 16.74 -3.63 -30.02
C GLY A 15 15.89 -4.89 -29.82
N ASP A 16 15.18 -5.03 -28.70
CA ASP A 16 14.38 -6.23 -28.36
C ASP A 16 12.88 -5.92 -28.19
N ALA A 17 12.46 -4.66 -28.43
CA ALA A 17 11.09 -4.20 -28.24
C ALA A 17 10.25 -4.41 -29.51
N ASP A 18 9.02 -4.91 -29.36
CA ASP A 18 8.06 -4.98 -30.45
C ASP A 18 7.57 -3.58 -30.82
N THR A 19 8.21 -2.98 -31.82
CA THR A 19 7.91 -1.63 -32.32
C THR A 19 6.55 -1.50 -33.01
N ASN A 20 5.89 -2.62 -33.35
CA ASN A 20 4.51 -2.61 -33.84
C ASN A 20 3.52 -2.45 -32.69
N LEU A 21 3.83 -2.99 -31.51
CA LEU A 21 3.00 -2.88 -30.30
C LEU A 21 3.29 -1.59 -29.52
N PHE A 22 4.53 -1.12 -29.51
CA PHE A 22 4.98 0.07 -28.78
C PHE A 22 5.71 0.99 -29.74
N LYS A 23 4.95 1.88 -30.40
CA LYS A 23 5.57 2.89 -31.26
C LYS A 23 6.60 3.70 -30.46
N PRO A 24 7.72 4.13 -31.08
CA PRO A 24 8.85 4.81 -30.43
C PRO A 24 8.55 6.22 -29.89
N TYR A 25 7.28 6.56 -29.63
CA TYR A 25 6.85 7.88 -29.13
C TYR A 25 6.67 7.93 -27.60
N GLY A 26 7.19 6.97 -26.82
CA GLY A 26 7.02 6.99 -25.36
C GLY A 26 7.80 5.94 -24.58
N GLU A 27 7.71 6.06 -23.24
CA GLU A 27 8.34 5.18 -22.25
C GLU A 27 7.86 3.73 -22.36
N PHE A 28 8.79 2.76 -22.33
CA PHE A 28 8.47 1.32 -22.34
C PHE A 28 8.04 0.84 -20.95
N ASN A 29 6.76 1.01 -20.62
CA ASN A 29 6.20 0.59 -19.34
C ASN A 29 5.81 -0.90 -19.32
N ILE A 30 5.73 -1.48 -18.12
CA ILE A 30 5.05 -2.76 -17.92
C ILE A 30 3.55 -2.46 -17.86
N TYR A 31 2.73 -3.18 -18.60
CA TYR A 31 1.28 -2.96 -18.59
C TYR A 31 0.57 -4.08 -17.85
N ARG A 32 -0.38 -3.74 -16.98
CA ARG A 32 -1.26 -4.71 -16.35
C ARG A 32 -2.63 -4.68 -17.04
N VAL A 33 -3.13 -5.84 -17.45
CA VAL A 33 -4.48 -5.97 -18.00
C VAL A 33 -5.48 -5.91 -16.84
N THR A 34 -6.46 -5.02 -16.88
CA THR A 34 -7.42 -4.81 -15.78
C THR A 34 -8.82 -5.38 -16.05
N SER A 35 -9.07 -5.90 -17.25
CA SER A 35 -10.36 -6.47 -17.65
C SER A 35 -10.21 -7.69 -18.58
N GLY A 36 -11.30 -8.45 -18.73
CA GLY A 36 -11.36 -9.60 -19.64
C GLY A 36 -10.69 -10.86 -19.10
N GLU A 37 -10.52 -11.86 -19.98
CA GLU A 37 -9.99 -13.19 -19.62
C GLU A 37 -8.54 -13.14 -19.10
N ASN A 38 -7.77 -12.14 -19.53
CA ASN A 38 -6.38 -11.96 -19.11
C ASN A 38 -6.23 -10.96 -17.94
N ALA A 39 -7.31 -10.58 -17.26
CA ALA A 39 -7.26 -9.64 -16.14
C ALA A 39 -6.25 -10.11 -15.07
N GLY A 40 -5.39 -9.18 -14.62
CA GLY A 40 -4.33 -9.44 -13.66
C GLY A 40 -2.98 -9.85 -14.26
N GLN A 41 -2.94 -10.22 -15.55
CA GLN A 41 -1.68 -10.54 -16.24
C GLN A 41 -0.88 -9.27 -16.58
N PHE A 42 0.43 -9.43 -16.72
CA PHE A 42 1.35 -8.39 -17.15
C PHE A 42 1.75 -8.59 -18.62
N VAL A 43 1.78 -7.50 -19.38
CA VAL A 43 2.24 -7.43 -20.76
C VAL A 43 3.57 -6.73 -20.77
N PHE A 44 4.57 -7.41 -21.32
CA PHE A 44 5.94 -6.93 -21.41
C PHE A 44 6.32 -6.72 -22.88
N PRO A 45 6.97 -5.60 -23.24
CA PRO A 45 7.19 -5.22 -24.64
C PRO A 45 8.27 -6.01 -25.39
N GLY A 46 9.01 -6.89 -24.71
CA GLY A 46 10.12 -7.64 -25.28
C GLY A 46 10.36 -9.00 -24.62
N LYS A 47 11.60 -9.49 -24.68
CA LYS A 47 12.01 -10.69 -23.94
C LYS A 47 12.14 -10.38 -22.45
N LEU A 48 11.67 -11.29 -21.60
CA LEU A 48 11.94 -11.21 -20.16
C LEU A 48 13.46 -11.20 -19.92
N PRO A 49 13.97 -10.33 -19.03
CA PRO A 49 15.40 -10.33 -18.69
C PRO A 49 15.86 -11.70 -18.16
N GLN A 50 17.14 -12.05 -18.39
CA GLN A 50 17.70 -13.35 -17.99
C GLN A 50 17.55 -13.67 -16.48
N GLY A 51 17.32 -12.67 -15.63
CA GLY A 51 17.07 -12.84 -14.20
C GLY A 51 15.67 -13.34 -13.81
N PHE A 52 14.81 -13.72 -14.76
CA PHE A 52 13.43 -14.16 -14.49
C PHE A 52 13.08 -15.54 -15.09
N PRO A 53 13.91 -16.58 -14.91
CA PRO A 53 13.67 -17.89 -15.50
C PRO A 53 12.37 -18.55 -14.99
N ASP A 54 11.92 -18.19 -13.79
CA ASP A 54 10.76 -18.81 -13.12
C ASP A 54 9.42 -18.13 -13.46
N ILE A 55 9.41 -17.08 -14.29
CA ILE A 55 8.18 -16.43 -14.73
C ILE A 55 7.58 -17.19 -15.91
N ASN A 56 6.44 -17.84 -15.68
CA ASN A 56 5.61 -18.38 -16.76
C ASN A 56 5.19 -17.24 -17.70
N SER A 57 5.58 -17.33 -18.96
CA SER A 57 5.26 -16.32 -19.98
C SER A 57 4.79 -16.97 -21.27
N LYS A 58 3.98 -16.23 -22.02
CA LYS A 58 3.51 -16.61 -23.35
C LYS A 58 3.79 -15.45 -24.30
N THR A 59 4.45 -15.75 -25.41
CA THR A 59 4.68 -14.77 -26.47
C THR A 59 3.41 -14.55 -27.28
N TYR A 60 3.16 -13.30 -27.68
CA TYR A 60 2.06 -12.93 -28.56
C TYR A 60 2.64 -12.54 -29.92
N GLY A 61 2.09 -13.08 -31.01
CA GLY A 61 2.41 -12.61 -32.36
C GLY A 61 1.68 -11.32 -32.74
N ASN A 62 0.51 -11.07 -32.15
CA ASN A 62 -0.28 -9.86 -32.26
C ASN A 62 -1.08 -9.67 -30.97
N TYR A 63 -0.81 -8.62 -30.19
CA TYR A 63 -1.56 -8.29 -28.98
C TYR A 63 -2.52 -7.12 -29.24
N ASN A 64 -3.82 -7.32 -29.00
CA ASN A 64 -4.83 -6.28 -29.20
C ASN A 64 -4.98 -5.40 -27.94
N TRP A 65 -4.24 -4.30 -27.90
CA TRP A 65 -4.28 -3.30 -26.83
C TRP A 65 -5.65 -2.68 -26.60
N SER A 66 -6.48 -2.60 -27.64
CA SER A 66 -7.81 -1.98 -27.54
C SER A 66 -8.90 -2.92 -27.00
N ALA A 67 -8.63 -4.23 -26.96
CA ALA A 67 -9.62 -5.23 -26.55
C ALA A 67 -9.87 -5.24 -25.04
N ASN A 68 -8.94 -4.72 -24.23
CA ASN A 68 -9.03 -4.71 -22.78
C ASN A 68 -8.56 -3.37 -22.24
N GLN A 69 -8.94 -3.06 -20.99
CA GLN A 69 -8.35 -1.96 -20.25
C GLN A 69 -6.98 -2.36 -19.70
N HIS A 70 -6.06 -1.39 -19.68
CA HIS A 70 -4.71 -1.55 -19.14
C HIS A 70 -4.34 -0.40 -18.22
N VAL A 71 -3.45 -0.70 -17.28
CA VAL A 71 -2.75 0.31 -16.48
C VAL A 71 -1.25 0.18 -16.75
N ALA A 72 -0.61 1.30 -17.07
CA ALA A 72 0.84 1.37 -17.21
C ALA A 72 1.50 1.45 -15.83
N LEU A 73 2.52 0.64 -15.62
CA LEU A 73 3.37 0.65 -14.44
C LEU A 73 4.74 1.18 -14.86
N SER A 74 4.99 2.44 -14.50
CA SER A 74 6.30 3.08 -14.62
C SER A 74 6.94 3.08 -13.24
N PHE A 75 8.18 2.60 -13.16
CA PHE A 75 8.97 2.63 -11.94
C PHE A 75 10.19 3.51 -12.19
N SER A 76 10.19 4.69 -11.56
CA SER A 76 11.40 5.52 -11.44
C SER A 76 11.89 5.36 -10.01
N LYS A 77 13.08 4.79 -9.84
CA LYS A 77 13.70 4.68 -8.52
C LYS A 77 14.10 6.08 -8.04
N GLN A 78 13.28 6.65 -7.17
CA GLN A 78 13.64 7.86 -6.42
C GLN A 78 14.06 7.46 -5.01
N LYS A 79 15.16 8.04 -4.52
CA LYS A 79 15.59 7.85 -3.14
C LYS A 79 14.49 8.30 -2.20
N GLU A 80 14.30 7.59 -1.08
CA GLU A 80 13.38 8.00 -0.01
C GLU A 80 11.93 8.27 -0.46
N THR A 81 11.46 7.56 -1.50
CA THR A 81 10.08 7.62 -2.00
C THR A 81 9.08 7.10 -0.97
N VAL A 82 9.51 6.20 -0.09
CA VAL A 82 8.68 5.60 0.96
C VAL A 82 9.13 6.07 2.33
N ALA A 83 8.25 6.68 3.11
CA ALA A 83 8.45 6.95 4.52
C ALA A 83 7.83 5.80 5.34
N ILE A 84 8.59 5.18 6.24
CA ILE A 84 8.08 4.18 7.18
C ILE A 84 8.04 4.83 8.56
N PHE A 85 6.84 4.99 9.11
CA PHE A 85 6.69 5.51 10.47
C PHE A 85 7.25 4.52 11.49
N LYS A 86 8.17 5.00 12.32
CA LYS A 86 8.73 4.28 13.46
C LYS A 86 8.72 5.20 14.66
N SER A 87 7.83 4.91 15.60
CA SER A 87 7.73 5.69 16.83
C SER A 87 9.07 5.70 17.57
N LYS A 88 9.53 6.89 17.98
CA LYS A 88 10.70 7.04 18.86
C LYS A 88 10.39 6.60 20.29
N HIS A 89 9.11 6.58 20.65
CA HIS A 89 8.62 6.06 21.92
C HIS A 89 8.67 4.53 21.93
N LYS A 90 8.78 3.96 23.14
CA LYS A 90 9.01 2.53 23.33
C LYS A 90 8.14 1.94 24.42
N ALA A 91 7.84 0.66 24.26
CA ALA A 91 7.28 -0.21 25.28
C ALA A 91 8.16 -1.46 25.35
N ASN A 92 8.59 -1.86 26.55
CA ASN A 92 9.47 -3.02 26.75
C ASN A 92 10.73 -2.99 25.85
N ASN A 93 11.35 -1.82 25.72
CA ASN A 93 12.51 -1.54 24.85
C ASN A 93 12.29 -1.70 23.33
N ALA A 94 11.08 -2.03 22.88
CA ALA A 94 10.70 -2.04 21.46
C ALA A 94 9.97 -0.74 21.09
N THR A 95 10.11 -0.28 19.84
CA THR A 95 9.32 0.84 19.31
C THR A 95 7.82 0.57 19.44
N LEU A 96 7.01 1.60 19.68
CA LEU A 96 5.55 1.44 19.74
C LEU A 96 4.96 0.95 18.43
N THR A 97 5.62 1.15 17.29
CA THR A 97 5.22 0.61 15.98
C THR A 97 6.08 -0.61 15.65
N TRP A 98 5.78 -1.75 16.28
CA TRP A 98 6.63 -2.95 16.25
C TRP A 98 6.89 -3.47 14.82
N GLU A 99 5.89 -3.33 13.94
CA GLU A 99 5.93 -3.84 12.57
C GLU A 99 6.81 -2.99 11.64
N SER A 100 7.22 -1.78 12.06
CA SER A 100 8.15 -0.94 11.29
C SER A 100 9.42 -1.69 10.87
N LEU A 101 9.94 -2.57 11.73
CA LEU A 101 11.14 -3.38 11.44
C LEU A 101 10.90 -4.43 10.36
N GLN A 102 9.66 -4.94 10.23
CA GLN A 102 9.32 -5.90 9.18
C GLN A 102 9.24 -5.22 7.82
N PHE A 103 8.63 -4.02 7.75
CA PHE A 103 8.65 -3.22 6.53
C PHE A 103 10.08 -2.84 6.13
N GLN A 104 10.93 -2.41 7.06
CA GLN A 104 12.34 -2.11 6.76
C GLN A 104 13.04 -3.32 6.11
N LYS A 105 12.92 -4.51 6.71
CA LYS A 105 13.47 -5.75 6.15
C LYS A 105 12.88 -6.11 4.78
N LEU A 106 11.58 -5.90 4.58
CA LEU A 106 10.91 -6.13 3.30
C LEU A 106 11.56 -5.28 2.20
N PHE A 107 11.76 -3.99 2.48
CA PHE A 107 12.39 -3.08 1.51
C PHE A 107 13.86 -3.40 1.28
N GLU A 108 14.62 -3.63 2.35
CA GLU A 108 16.05 -3.96 2.30
C GLU A 108 16.32 -5.26 1.52
N SER A 109 15.46 -6.27 1.69
CA SER A 109 15.71 -7.62 1.16
C SER A 109 15.07 -7.88 -0.19
N TYR A 110 13.93 -7.25 -0.49
CA TYR A 110 13.07 -7.67 -1.61
C TYR A 110 12.57 -6.56 -2.53
N LEU A 111 12.75 -5.27 -2.18
CA LEU A 111 12.24 -4.18 -3.00
C LEU A 111 13.35 -3.22 -3.43
N CYS A 112 13.82 -2.38 -2.51
CA CYS A 112 14.89 -1.41 -2.75
C CYS A 112 15.38 -0.85 -1.41
N ALA A 113 16.68 -1.01 -1.12
CA ALA A 113 17.26 -0.59 0.16
C ALA A 113 17.36 0.93 0.35
N ASP A 114 17.41 1.70 -0.75
CA ASP A 114 17.61 3.16 -0.77
C ASP A 114 16.35 3.96 -1.15
N CYS A 115 15.23 3.27 -1.37
CA CYS A 115 13.97 3.93 -1.74
C CYS A 115 13.07 4.25 -0.54
N PHE A 116 13.49 3.89 0.68
CA PHE A 116 12.74 4.20 1.90
C PHE A 116 13.58 4.97 2.92
N THR A 117 12.90 5.69 3.79
CA THR A 117 13.45 6.31 5.00
C THR A 117 12.55 6.00 6.19
N THR A 118 13.10 6.06 7.39
CA THR A 118 12.32 5.94 8.63
C THR A 118 11.99 7.33 9.16
N VAL A 119 10.74 7.55 9.54
CA VAL A 119 10.27 8.82 10.12
C VAL A 119 9.67 8.58 11.49
N ASP A 120 9.94 9.45 12.45
CA ASP A 120 9.33 9.42 13.78
C ASP A 120 8.31 10.57 13.96
N GLU A 121 7.82 10.75 15.18
CA GLU A 121 6.82 11.77 15.50
C GLU A 121 7.31 13.19 15.20
N ASP A 122 8.59 13.48 15.44
CA ASP A 122 9.16 14.81 15.20
C ASP A 122 9.23 15.07 13.70
N MET A 123 9.70 14.09 12.93
CA MET A 123 9.75 14.19 11.47
C MET A 123 8.36 14.31 10.85
N LEU A 124 7.34 13.63 11.38
CA LEU A 124 5.95 13.85 10.95
C LEU A 124 5.46 15.27 11.29
N ASN A 125 5.89 15.82 12.42
CA ASN A 125 5.54 17.17 12.84
C ASN A 125 6.32 18.28 12.10
N GLU A 126 7.46 17.94 11.49
CA GLU A 126 8.24 18.81 10.59
C GLU A 126 7.79 18.70 9.13
N GLY A 127 7.33 17.52 8.73
CA GLY A 127 6.87 17.21 7.37
C GLY A 127 7.72 16.14 6.70
N LEU A 128 7.11 15.40 5.78
CA LEU A 128 7.80 14.38 5.00
C LEU A 128 8.67 15.01 3.91
N ALA A 129 9.71 14.29 3.50
CA ALA A 129 10.56 14.70 2.39
C ALA A 129 9.74 14.90 1.10
N SER A 130 10.11 15.90 0.29
CA SER A 130 9.35 16.30 -0.91
C SER A 130 9.17 15.20 -1.97
N GLN A 131 10.07 14.22 -1.97
CA GLN A 131 10.08 13.06 -2.86
C GLN A 131 9.28 11.88 -2.31
N ALA A 132 8.87 11.92 -1.04
CA ALA A 132 8.01 10.88 -0.48
C ALA A 132 6.69 10.83 -1.26
N ARG A 133 6.23 9.62 -1.57
CA ARG A 133 4.96 9.33 -2.24
C ARG A 133 4.09 8.35 -1.46
N LEU A 134 4.69 7.61 -0.55
CA LEU A 134 3.99 6.68 0.33
C LEU A 134 4.47 6.85 1.77
N LEU A 135 3.55 7.06 2.70
CA LEU A 135 3.78 6.88 4.13
C LEU A 135 3.17 5.54 4.55
N ILE A 136 3.99 4.66 5.11
CA ILE A 136 3.55 3.45 5.77
C ILE A 136 3.44 3.76 7.27
N VAL A 137 2.25 3.54 7.84
CA VAL A 137 1.99 3.57 9.29
C VAL A 137 1.79 2.13 9.75
N PRO A 138 2.83 1.48 10.30
CA PRO A 138 2.75 0.08 10.70
C PRO A 138 1.86 -0.13 11.93
N ALA A 139 1.53 -1.39 12.22
CA ALA A 139 0.81 -1.74 13.42
C ALA A 139 1.54 -1.27 14.69
N PHE A 140 0.74 -0.78 15.64
CA PHE A 140 1.19 -0.41 16.96
C PHE A 140 1.13 -1.59 17.91
N THR A 141 2.03 -1.61 18.88
CA THR A 141 1.99 -2.52 20.02
C THR A 141 0.64 -2.37 20.72
N VAL A 142 0.08 -3.47 21.20
CA VAL A 142 -1.14 -3.48 21.98
C VAL A 142 -0.75 -3.50 23.46
N LYS A 143 -1.39 -2.66 24.28
CA LYS A 143 -1.22 -2.72 25.73
C LYS A 143 -2.37 -3.53 26.31
N ASP A 144 -2.07 -4.71 26.84
CA ASP A 144 -3.06 -5.66 27.32
C ASP A 144 -4.07 -5.99 26.19
N GLU A 145 -5.33 -5.57 26.30
CA GLU A 145 -6.36 -5.70 25.26
C GLU A 145 -6.74 -4.34 24.63
N ASN A 146 -6.02 -3.26 24.97
CA ASN A 146 -6.30 -1.92 24.49
C ASN A 146 -5.46 -1.58 23.26
N TYR A 147 -6.07 -1.77 22.08
CA TYR A 147 -5.50 -1.48 20.77
C TYR A 147 -5.28 0.01 20.48
N ALA A 148 -5.89 0.89 21.26
CA ALA A 148 -5.81 2.35 21.11
C ALA A 148 -4.77 2.99 22.05
N TYR A 149 -4.39 2.33 23.15
CA TYR A 149 -3.64 2.93 24.25
C TYR A 149 -2.38 3.67 23.81
N TYR A 150 -1.49 2.99 23.07
CA TYR A 150 -0.21 3.59 22.68
C TYR A 150 -0.39 4.68 21.62
N ILE A 151 -1.36 4.53 20.72
CA ILE A 151 -1.72 5.55 19.74
C ILE A 151 -2.20 6.82 20.45
N ASP A 152 -3.10 6.68 21.42
CA ASP A 152 -3.60 7.80 22.22
C ASP A 152 -2.49 8.47 23.05
N SER A 153 -1.47 7.70 23.47
CA SER A 153 -0.36 8.24 24.26
C SER A 153 0.61 9.13 23.49
N ILE A 154 0.76 8.92 22.17
CA ILE A 154 1.66 9.72 21.33
C ILE A 154 0.95 10.85 20.59
N PHE A 155 -0.38 10.79 20.51
CA PHE A 155 -1.16 11.75 19.74
C PHE A 155 -1.06 13.21 20.20
N PRO A 156 -0.90 13.52 21.51
CA PRO A 156 -0.69 14.89 21.96
C PRO A 156 0.64 15.52 21.53
N LEU A 157 1.56 14.75 20.91
CA LEU A 157 2.97 15.15 20.77
C LEU A 157 3.29 15.93 19.49
N GLY A 158 2.35 16.10 18.57
CA GLY A 158 2.61 16.81 17.31
C GLY A 158 1.42 17.64 16.84
N ALA A 159 1.42 18.94 17.16
CA ALA A 159 0.35 19.86 16.76
C ALA A 159 0.23 20.03 15.24
N ASN A 160 1.32 19.83 14.50
CA ASN A 160 1.38 20.06 13.05
C ASN A 160 1.26 18.77 12.24
N VAL A 161 1.27 17.59 12.87
CA VAL A 161 1.28 16.30 12.17
C VAL A 161 0.13 16.20 11.17
N LYS A 162 -1.09 16.59 11.58
CA LYS A 162 -2.24 16.59 10.67
C LYS A 162 -2.04 17.54 9.48
N ALA A 163 -1.61 18.77 9.73
CA ALA A 163 -1.41 19.76 8.68
C ALA A 163 -0.35 19.33 7.66
N ASN A 164 0.74 18.74 8.12
CA ASN A 164 1.79 18.22 7.24
C ASN A 164 1.35 17.01 6.44
N LEU A 165 0.57 16.11 7.05
CA LEU A 165 -0.01 14.98 6.34
C LEU A 165 -1.09 15.41 5.34
N ASP A 166 -1.88 16.44 5.65
CA ASP A 166 -2.81 17.05 4.70
C ASP A 166 -2.04 17.61 3.49
N HIS A 167 -0.92 18.32 3.71
CA HIS A 167 -0.05 18.81 2.64
C HIS A 167 0.53 17.67 1.80
N PHE A 168 1.06 16.63 2.46
CA PHE A 168 1.58 15.44 1.79
C PHE A 168 0.52 14.77 0.90
N LEU A 169 -0.69 14.55 1.41
CA LEU A 169 -1.80 13.97 0.66
C LEU A 169 -2.25 14.88 -0.49
N ALA A 170 -2.30 16.19 -0.27
CA ALA A 170 -2.63 17.18 -1.31
C ALA A 170 -1.59 17.21 -2.45
N SER A 171 -0.34 16.89 -2.15
CA SER A 171 0.74 16.77 -3.15
C SER A 171 0.71 15.44 -3.94
N GLY A 172 -0.29 14.59 -3.71
CA GLY A 172 -0.43 13.27 -4.34
C GLY A 172 0.25 12.14 -3.56
N GLY A 173 0.65 12.38 -2.32
CA GLY A 173 1.09 11.34 -1.40
C GLY A 173 -0.03 10.37 -1.01
N HIS A 174 0.34 9.17 -0.59
CA HIS A 174 -0.58 8.14 -0.12
C HIS A 174 -0.18 7.66 1.28
N ILE A 175 -1.16 7.27 2.09
CA ILE A 175 -0.91 6.62 3.38
C ILE A 175 -1.42 5.19 3.33
N TYR A 176 -0.55 4.25 3.70
CA TYR A 176 -0.89 2.86 3.97
C TYR A 176 -0.84 2.64 5.48
N ALA A 177 -1.90 2.11 6.08
CA ALA A 177 -1.97 1.84 7.51
C ALA A 177 -2.31 0.37 7.75
N GLU A 178 -1.54 -0.27 8.64
CA GLU A 178 -1.68 -1.70 8.96
C GLU A 178 -2.23 -1.91 10.38
N GLY A 179 -3.08 -2.93 10.53
CA GLY A 179 -3.66 -3.29 11.82
C GLY A 179 -4.35 -2.13 12.54
N ASN A 180 -3.92 -1.83 13.76
CA ASN A 180 -4.48 -0.73 14.56
C ASN A 180 -4.03 0.67 14.17
N ALA A 181 -3.14 0.83 13.20
CA ALA A 181 -2.82 2.14 12.65
C ALA A 181 -4.02 2.82 11.95
N ALA A 182 -5.05 2.08 11.56
CA ALA A 182 -6.29 2.69 11.07
C ALA A 182 -6.92 3.64 12.13
N TYR A 183 -6.78 3.34 13.42
CA TYR A 183 -7.21 4.24 14.50
C TYR A 183 -6.33 5.49 14.61
N PHE A 184 -5.03 5.41 14.29
CA PHE A 184 -4.16 6.59 14.20
C PHE A 184 -4.67 7.59 13.15
N LEU A 185 -5.14 7.11 11.99
CA LEU A 185 -5.77 7.96 10.98
C LEU A 185 -7.12 8.55 11.44
N GLN A 186 -7.92 7.78 12.20
CA GLN A 186 -9.14 8.31 12.82
C GLN A 186 -8.81 9.44 13.80
N LYS A 187 -7.77 9.27 14.61
CA LYS A 187 -7.32 10.30 15.57
C LYS A 187 -6.85 11.56 14.88
N LEU A 188 -6.26 11.45 13.68
CA LEU A 188 -5.89 12.60 12.84
C LEU A 188 -7.10 13.30 12.21
N GLY A 189 -8.30 12.71 12.33
CA GLY A 189 -9.52 13.24 11.75
C GLY A 189 -9.72 12.89 10.27
N TYR A 190 -8.97 11.92 9.74
CA TYR A 190 -9.24 11.37 8.39
C TYR A 190 -10.47 10.48 8.35
N PHE A 191 -10.85 9.91 9.50
CA PHE A 191 -12.11 9.22 9.68
C PHE A 191 -12.99 9.95 10.69
N ALA A 192 -14.30 9.87 10.50
CA ALA A 192 -15.24 10.30 11.53
C ALA A 192 -15.02 9.47 12.80
N THR A 193 -15.15 10.07 13.98
CA THR A 193 -15.02 9.36 15.26
C THR A 193 -15.96 8.15 15.30
N GLY A 194 -15.42 6.98 15.66
CA GLY A 194 -16.16 5.72 15.72
C GLY A 194 -16.18 4.92 14.41
N THR A 195 -15.56 5.44 13.34
CA THR A 195 -15.39 4.69 12.08
C THR A 195 -14.58 3.43 12.28
N VAL A 196 -13.50 3.50 13.06
CA VAL A 196 -12.68 2.37 13.49
C VAL A 196 -12.91 2.18 14.99
N SER A 197 -13.53 1.06 15.37
CA SER A 197 -13.86 0.77 16.76
C SER A 197 -13.29 -0.57 17.23
N TYR A 198 -12.54 -0.50 18.34
CA TYR A 198 -12.04 -1.66 19.07
C TYR A 198 -12.93 -2.07 20.25
N SER A 199 -14.07 -1.39 20.47
CA SER A 199 -15.03 -1.80 21.52
C SER A 199 -15.82 -3.07 21.14
N SER A 200 -15.82 -3.43 19.86
CA SER A 200 -16.58 -4.55 19.29
C SER A 200 -15.72 -5.26 18.26
N MET A 201 -14.52 -5.65 18.67
CA MET A 201 -13.59 -6.41 17.84
C MET A 201 -14.17 -7.75 17.45
N GLN A 202 -13.80 -8.21 16.26
CA GLN A 202 -14.05 -9.57 15.81
C GLN A 202 -12.78 -10.38 15.97
N ALA A 203 -12.90 -11.52 16.64
CA ALA A 203 -11.89 -12.56 16.61
C ALA A 203 -12.07 -13.41 15.35
N PRO A 204 -10.99 -13.94 14.77
CA PRO A 204 -11.11 -14.91 13.69
C PRO A 204 -11.75 -16.21 14.19
N ASP A 205 -12.45 -16.92 13.31
CA ASP A 205 -12.98 -18.26 13.61
C ASP A 205 -11.86 -19.29 13.87
N ASN A 206 -10.66 -19.06 13.31
CA ASN A 206 -9.44 -19.85 13.50
C ASN A 206 -8.22 -18.91 13.57
N GLU A 207 -7.08 -19.24 12.94
CA GLU A 207 -5.93 -18.31 12.84
C GLU A 207 -6.12 -17.19 11.79
N TYR A 208 -7.27 -17.16 11.11
CA TYR A 208 -7.55 -16.25 10.00
C TYR A 208 -9.04 -15.93 9.83
N PHE A 209 -9.31 -14.79 9.19
CA PHE A 209 -10.60 -14.37 8.68
C PHE A 209 -10.76 -14.81 7.22
N ASN A 210 -11.96 -15.29 6.89
CA ASN A 210 -12.34 -15.54 5.49
C ASN A 210 -12.81 -14.23 4.85
N LEU A 211 -12.29 -13.91 3.67
CA LEU A 211 -12.56 -12.66 2.99
C LEU A 211 -13.43 -12.85 1.75
N THR A 212 -14.21 -11.83 1.43
CA THR A 212 -14.80 -11.68 0.09
C THR A 212 -13.69 -11.51 -0.95
N GLN A 213 -13.93 -12.02 -2.16
CA GLN A 213 -12.99 -11.82 -3.27
C GLN A 213 -12.81 -10.33 -3.58
N ALA A 214 -11.56 -9.88 -3.63
CA ALA A 214 -11.25 -8.53 -4.06
C ALA A 214 -11.67 -8.32 -5.53
N PRO A 215 -12.16 -7.11 -5.91
CA PRO A 215 -12.55 -6.84 -7.28
C PRO A 215 -11.40 -7.15 -8.26
N ALA A 216 -11.67 -7.86 -9.35
CA ALA A 216 -10.64 -8.35 -10.29
C ALA A 216 -9.72 -7.23 -10.86
N GLY A 217 -10.22 -6.00 -10.96
CA GLY A 217 -9.44 -4.83 -11.38
C GLY A 217 -8.50 -4.27 -10.31
N SER A 218 -8.72 -4.56 -9.02
CA SER A 218 -7.91 -4.05 -7.91
C SER A 218 -6.47 -4.56 -8.00
N MET A 219 -5.47 -3.71 -7.75
CA MET A 219 -4.07 -4.16 -7.62
C MET A 219 -3.89 -5.14 -6.46
N LEU A 220 -4.72 -5.03 -5.42
CA LEU A 220 -4.70 -5.95 -4.29
C LEU A 220 -5.35 -7.30 -4.59
N ALA A 221 -6.04 -7.45 -5.73
CA ALA A 221 -6.55 -8.75 -6.18
C ALA A 221 -5.42 -9.75 -6.46
N PHE A 222 -4.21 -9.27 -6.78
CA PHE A 222 -3.04 -10.15 -6.96
C PHE A 222 -2.66 -10.87 -5.66
N ALA A 223 -2.76 -10.19 -4.51
CA ALA A 223 -2.54 -10.81 -3.20
C ALA A 223 -3.62 -11.86 -2.86
N SER A 224 -4.86 -11.64 -3.33
CA SER A 224 -5.97 -12.57 -3.08
C SER A 224 -5.81 -13.94 -3.76
N LEU A 225 -5.03 -14.01 -4.86
CA LEU A 225 -4.74 -15.25 -5.58
C LEU A 225 -3.77 -16.18 -4.83
N GLN A 226 -2.91 -15.62 -3.98
CA GLN A 226 -1.87 -16.38 -3.27
C GLN A 226 -2.35 -16.90 -1.91
N ASN A 227 -3.18 -16.13 -1.20
CA ASN A 227 -3.57 -16.43 0.18
C ASN A 227 -4.97 -17.05 0.33
N ALA A 228 -5.55 -17.55 -0.76
CA ALA A 228 -6.88 -18.19 -0.76
C ALA A 228 -7.97 -17.35 -0.05
N GLN A 229 -7.93 -16.03 -0.22
CA GLN A 229 -8.88 -15.08 0.40
C GLN A 229 -8.90 -15.13 1.94
N LYS A 230 -7.72 -15.26 2.56
CA LYS A 230 -7.56 -15.26 4.02
C LYS A 230 -6.79 -14.05 4.52
N LEU A 231 -7.18 -13.53 5.68
CA LEU A 231 -6.41 -12.55 6.46
C LEU A 231 -6.01 -13.17 7.80
N TYR A 232 -4.71 -13.29 8.06
CA TYR A 232 -4.20 -13.81 9.33
C TYR A 232 -4.11 -12.68 10.36
N GLY A 233 -4.51 -12.96 11.60
CA GLY A 233 -4.47 -11.97 12.67
C GLY A 233 -5.23 -12.43 13.89
N SER A 234 -5.12 -11.69 14.99
CA SER A 234 -5.81 -12.02 16.25
C SER A 234 -7.17 -11.35 16.38
N PHE A 235 -7.29 -10.10 15.96
CA PHE A 235 -8.53 -9.32 16.04
C PHE A 235 -8.57 -8.26 14.94
N VAL A 236 -9.76 -7.96 14.44
CA VAL A 236 -10.01 -6.81 13.56
C VAL A 236 -11.00 -5.85 14.23
N PRO A 237 -10.82 -4.53 14.07
CA PRO A 237 -11.82 -3.57 14.54
C PRO A 237 -13.11 -3.70 13.73
N LEU A 238 -14.21 -3.26 14.31
CA LEU A 238 -15.39 -2.94 13.52
C LEU A 238 -15.12 -1.66 12.73
N VAL A 239 -15.36 -1.71 11.41
CA VAL A 239 -15.20 -0.58 10.50
C VAL A 239 -16.55 -0.17 9.93
N THR A 240 -17.03 1.03 10.27
CA THR A 240 -18.31 1.53 9.73
C THR A 240 -18.15 1.97 8.28
N GLN A 241 -19.07 1.53 7.41
CA GLN A 241 -18.95 1.72 5.96
C GLN A 241 -19.17 3.17 5.45
N ALA A 242 -19.63 4.10 6.29
CA ALA A 242 -20.13 5.40 5.82
C ALA A 242 -19.12 6.23 5.03
N ASN A 243 -17.81 5.96 5.14
CA ASN A 243 -16.75 6.72 4.45
C ASN A 243 -15.58 5.86 3.96
N VAL A 244 -15.75 4.54 3.84
CA VAL A 244 -14.71 3.66 3.30
C VAL A 244 -15.30 2.83 2.18
N SER A 245 -14.54 2.58 1.13
CA SER A 245 -14.95 1.59 0.13
C SER A 245 -14.13 0.32 0.30
N ALA A 246 -14.84 -0.76 0.64
CA ALA A 246 -14.25 -2.05 0.91
C ALA A 246 -13.61 -2.61 -0.37
N ILE A 247 -12.36 -3.07 -0.23
CA ILE A 247 -11.67 -3.88 -1.22
C ILE A 247 -11.89 -5.36 -0.90
N ALA A 248 -11.86 -5.71 0.40
CA ALA A 248 -12.27 -6.99 0.91
C ALA A 248 -12.92 -6.83 2.28
N SER A 249 -13.98 -7.61 2.51
CA SER A 249 -14.70 -7.68 3.78
C SER A 249 -14.62 -9.09 4.34
N GLU A 250 -14.79 -9.23 5.65
CA GLU A 250 -15.02 -10.54 6.26
C GLU A 250 -16.34 -11.13 5.74
N THR A 251 -16.33 -12.40 5.34
CA THR A 251 -17.51 -13.06 4.75
C THR A 251 -18.67 -13.21 5.74
N SER A 252 -18.40 -13.41 7.04
CA SER A 252 -19.45 -13.68 8.04
C SER A 252 -20.24 -12.42 8.42
N SER A 253 -19.56 -11.28 8.50
CA SER A 253 -20.11 -10.04 9.06
C SER A 253 -20.20 -8.89 8.06
N ASN A 254 -19.61 -9.06 6.87
CA ASN A 254 -19.42 -8.00 5.88
C ASN A 254 -18.64 -6.78 6.41
N ASN A 255 -17.88 -6.95 7.49
CA ASN A 255 -17.01 -5.92 8.05
C ASN A 255 -15.81 -5.68 7.12
N PRO A 256 -15.58 -4.44 6.64
CA PRO A 256 -14.40 -4.13 5.83
C PRO A 256 -13.11 -4.35 6.61
N VAL A 257 -12.19 -5.15 6.05
CA VAL A 257 -10.86 -5.39 6.64
C VAL A 257 -9.73 -4.92 5.74
N ILE A 258 -10.00 -4.77 4.44
CA ILE A 258 -9.12 -4.08 3.50
C ILE A 258 -9.99 -3.07 2.76
N PHE A 259 -9.65 -1.80 2.84
CA PHE A 259 -10.47 -0.74 2.27
C PHE A 259 -9.62 0.45 1.85
N HIS A 260 -10.19 1.28 0.97
CA HIS A 260 -9.63 2.59 0.68
C HIS A 260 -10.51 3.70 1.26
N HIS A 261 -9.87 4.81 1.57
CA HIS A 261 -10.55 6.05 1.91
C HIS A 261 -10.02 7.14 1.00
N ARG A 262 -10.92 7.82 0.30
CA ARG A 262 -10.58 8.95 -0.54
C ARG A 262 -11.01 10.22 0.17
N LEU A 263 -10.05 11.10 0.42
CA LEU A 263 -10.36 12.43 0.93
C LEU A 263 -11.23 13.18 -0.10
N PRO A 264 -12.17 14.02 0.36
CA PRO A 264 -12.95 14.88 -0.54
C PRO A 264 -12.01 15.69 -1.44
N THR A 265 -12.34 15.82 -2.72
CA THR A 265 -11.53 16.52 -3.75
C THR A 265 -11.38 18.04 -3.52
N HIS A 266 -11.91 18.55 -2.41
CA HIS A 266 -11.88 19.96 -2.03
C HIS A 266 -11.47 20.09 -0.57
N MET A 267 -10.20 19.80 -0.26
CA MET A 267 -9.60 20.46 0.89
C MET A 267 -9.22 21.87 0.43
N PRO A 268 -9.85 22.93 0.97
CA PRO A 268 -9.39 24.28 0.69
C PRO A 268 -7.95 24.38 1.20
N ALA A 269 -7.02 24.76 0.32
CA ALA A 269 -5.72 25.23 0.75
C ALA A 269 -5.98 26.40 1.72
N LYS A 270 -5.66 26.19 3.00
CA LYS A 270 -5.61 27.28 3.98
C LYS A 270 -4.22 27.86 3.99
#